data_AF-A0A5E6PSG0-F1
#
_entry.id   AF-A0A5E6PSG0-F1
#
_cell.length_a   1.000
_cell.length_b   1.000
_cell.length_c   1.000
_cell.angle_alpha   90.00
_cell.angle_beta   90.00
_cell.angle_gamma   90.00
#
_symmetry.space_group_name_H-M   'P 1'
#
loop_
_entity.id
_entity.type
_entity.pdbx_description
1 polymer ?
#
loop_
_entity_poly.entity_id
_entity_poly.type
_entity_poly.pdbx_seq_one_letter_code
_entity_poly.pdbx_strand_id
1 'polypeptide(L)'
;MNHMRFLLLAAVLLLSACAGRAPLPEKTPDLPLPLQLHIQLLQPDDRLDWVLVVQREEAGIRWSMMDLLGIPQARQKLIDKTWESDGFLPPNPQARELFAALLFALTPQDELAANYPGAWQHGRQRSLPERWDIRYAQPQNFQLKLANGATYQVTALSGETP
;
A
#
# COMPACT_ATOMS: atom_id res chain seq x y z
N MET A 1 -7.52 11.35 -42.57
CA MET A 1 -6.72 10.24 -41.98
C MET A 1 -6.00 10.61 -40.68
N ASN A 2 -5.95 11.89 -40.25
CA ASN A 2 -5.26 12.31 -39.01
C ASN A 2 -6.15 12.25 -37.74
N HIS A 3 -7.45 12.48 -37.86
CA HIS A 3 -8.38 12.49 -36.71
C HIS A 3 -8.53 11.13 -36.03
N MET A 4 -8.55 10.03 -36.81
CA MET A 4 -8.60 8.66 -36.27
C MET A 4 -7.37 8.33 -35.41
N ARG A 5 -6.18 8.80 -35.82
CA ARG A 5 -4.94 8.62 -35.05
C ARG A 5 -4.96 9.41 -33.75
N PHE A 6 -5.43 10.65 -33.77
CA PHE A 6 -5.59 11.46 -32.56
C PHE A 6 -6.62 10.87 -31.59
N LEU A 7 -7.73 10.32 -32.09
CA LEU A 7 -8.74 9.66 -31.27
C LEU A 7 -8.21 8.36 -30.64
N LEU A 8 -7.44 7.57 -31.38
CA LEU A 8 -6.77 6.36 -30.88
C LEU A 8 -5.68 6.70 -29.84
N LEU A 9 -4.88 7.75 -30.08
CA LEU A 9 -3.89 8.24 -29.11
C LEU A 9 -4.54 8.74 -27.82
N ALA A 10 -5.63 9.52 -27.92
CA ALA A 10 -6.38 9.97 -26.75
C ALA A 10 -7.01 8.80 -26.00
N ALA A 11 -7.56 7.80 -26.68
CA ALA A 11 -8.11 6.60 -26.05
C ALA A 11 -7.04 5.79 -25.30
N VAL A 12 -5.86 5.60 -25.89
CA VAL A 12 -4.73 4.91 -25.23
C VAL A 12 -4.23 5.68 -24.00
N LEU A 13 -4.20 7.02 -24.06
CA LEU A 13 -3.83 7.88 -22.91
C LEU A 13 -4.89 7.87 -21.78
N LEU A 14 -6.17 7.77 -22.11
CA LEU A 14 -7.24 7.65 -21.11
C LEU A 14 -7.25 6.26 -20.45
N LEU A 15 -6.89 5.20 -21.18
CA LEU A 15 -6.78 3.83 -20.67
C LEU A 15 -5.57 3.64 -19.74
N SER A 16 -4.43 4.29 -20.02
CA SER A 16 -3.24 4.21 -19.16
C SER A 16 -3.45 4.86 -17.78
N ALA A 17 -4.32 5.87 -17.68
CA ALA A 17 -4.69 6.48 -16.40
C ALA A 17 -5.43 5.50 -15.46
N CYS A 18 -6.15 4.52 -16.01
CA CYS A 18 -6.79 3.47 -15.22
C CYS A 18 -5.82 2.34 -14.83
N ALA A 19 -4.83 2.05 -15.69
CA ALA A 19 -3.81 1.02 -15.43
C ALA A 19 -2.83 1.39 -14.30
N GLY A 20 -2.71 2.68 -13.96
CA GLY A 20 -1.83 3.15 -12.88
C GLY A 20 -2.32 2.91 -11.45
N ARG A 21 -3.59 2.51 -11.25
CA ARG A 21 -4.14 2.31 -9.89
C ARG A 21 -3.57 1.06 -9.23
N ALA A 22 -3.16 1.20 -7.97
CA ALA A 22 -2.75 0.08 -7.15
C ALA A 22 -3.86 -0.98 -7.07
N PRO A 23 -3.54 -2.27 -7.29
CA PRO A 23 -4.51 -3.33 -7.12
C PRO A 23 -4.95 -3.41 -5.66
N LEU A 24 -6.25 -3.62 -5.46
CA LEU A 24 -6.88 -3.70 -4.15
C LEU A 24 -7.49 -5.08 -3.96
N PRO A 25 -7.66 -5.52 -2.70
CA PRO A 25 -8.13 -6.87 -2.44
C PRO A 25 -9.58 -7.02 -2.91
N GLU A 26 -9.93 -8.20 -3.41
CA GLU A 26 -11.30 -8.49 -3.86
C GLU A 26 -12.35 -8.41 -2.75
N LYS A 27 -11.94 -8.57 -1.50
CA LYS A 27 -12.76 -8.36 -0.30
C LYS A 27 -11.93 -7.64 0.75
N THR A 28 -12.58 -7.03 1.75
CA THR A 28 -11.86 -6.46 2.88
C THR A 28 -11.19 -7.58 3.68
N PRO A 29 -9.85 -7.60 3.80
CA PRO A 29 -9.17 -8.66 4.54
C PRO A 29 -9.39 -8.57 6.05
N ASP A 30 -9.32 -9.71 6.77
CA ASP A 30 -9.42 -9.73 8.23
C ASP A 30 -8.09 -9.32 8.89
N LEU A 31 -7.82 -8.01 8.86
CA LEU A 31 -6.65 -7.43 9.51
C LEU A 31 -6.84 -7.37 11.04
N PRO A 32 -5.80 -7.68 11.84
CA PRO A 32 -5.83 -7.56 13.29
C PRO A 32 -5.70 -6.10 13.74
N LEU A 33 -6.74 -5.31 13.50
CA LEU A 33 -6.78 -3.87 13.79
C LEU A 33 -7.11 -3.62 15.28
N PRO A 34 -6.56 -2.55 15.90
CA PRO A 34 -5.72 -1.52 15.28
C PRO A 34 -4.26 -1.98 15.10
N LEU A 35 -3.63 -1.49 14.02
CA LEU A 35 -2.20 -1.69 13.76
C LEU A 35 -1.45 -0.37 13.91
N GLN A 36 -0.23 -0.44 14.45
CA GLN A 36 0.73 0.65 14.47
C GLN A 36 2.06 0.14 13.92
N LEU A 37 2.52 0.74 12.83
CA LEU A 37 3.71 0.33 12.09
C LEU A 37 4.67 1.51 11.99
N HIS A 38 5.95 1.23 12.21
CA HIS A 38 7.05 2.07 11.79
C HIS A 38 7.39 1.74 10.34
N ILE A 39 7.47 2.77 9.50
CA ILE A 39 7.81 2.65 8.09
C ILE A 39 9.06 3.48 7.83
N GLN A 40 10.13 2.83 7.39
CA GLN A 40 11.37 3.48 7.01
C GLN A 40 11.61 3.32 5.53
N LEU A 41 11.87 4.39 4.80
CA LEU A 41 12.37 4.32 3.43
C LEU A 41 13.89 4.09 3.46
N LEU A 42 14.35 3.02 2.83
CA LEU A 42 15.76 2.65 2.74
C LEU A 42 16.42 3.42 1.59
N GLN A 43 17.01 4.57 1.90
CA GLN A 43 17.84 5.36 0.99
C GLN A 43 19.23 5.63 1.60
N PRO A 44 20.27 5.82 0.77
CA PRO A 44 21.65 5.96 1.25
C PRO A 44 21.89 7.23 2.08
N ASP A 45 21.29 8.35 1.68
CA ASP A 45 21.67 9.67 2.19
C ASP A 45 20.60 10.31 3.09
N ASP A 46 19.33 9.91 2.93
CA ASP A 46 18.20 10.46 3.68
C ASP A 46 17.44 9.38 4.43
N ARG A 47 17.26 9.62 5.73
CA ARG A 47 16.43 8.80 6.59
C ARG A 47 15.03 9.40 6.66
N LEU A 48 14.09 8.80 5.92
CA LEU A 48 12.68 9.14 5.96
C LEU A 48 11.92 8.03 6.69
N ASP A 49 11.33 8.39 7.82
CA ASP A 49 10.54 7.49 8.68
C ASP A 49 9.14 8.06 8.93
N TRP A 50 8.18 7.16 9.02
CA TRP A 50 6.79 7.48 9.34
C TRP A 50 6.23 6.50 10.37
N VAL A 51 5.24 6.99 11.10
CA VAL A 51 4.30 6.15 11.85
C VAL A 51 3.04 6.00 11.03
N LEU A 52 2.66 4.75 10.76
CA LEU A 52 1.39 4.40 10.15
C LEU A 52 0.46 3.79 11.20
N VAL A 53 -0.74 4.33 11.29
CA VAL A 53 -1.82 3.80 12.13
C VAL A 53 -2.95 3.34 11.21
N VAL A 54 -3.38 2.08 11.37
CA VAL A 54 -4.48 1.48 10.62
C VAL A 54 -5.59 1.09 11.60
N GLN A 55 -6.81 1.57 11.36
CA GLN A 55 -7.93 1.44 12.29
C GLN A 55 -9.23 1.09 11.57
N ARG A 56 -10.04 0.25 12.21
CA ARG A 56 -11.39 -0.07 11.74
C ARG A 56 -12.34 1.07 12.10
N GLU A 57 -13.17 1.49 11.16
CA GLU A 57 -14.27 2.45 11.34
C GLU A 57 -15.59 1.85 10.82
N GLU A 58 -16.71 2.52 11.09
CA GLU A 58 -18.04 2.06 10.65
C GLU A 58 -18.14 1.81 9.15
N ALA A 59 -17.55 2.71 8.34
CA ALA A 59 -17.65 2.67 6.88
C ALA A 59 -16.44 2.03 6.18
N GLY A 60 -15.41 1.57 6.91
CA GLY A 60 -14.21 1.03 6.27
C GLY A 60 -12.98 0.98 7.17
N ILE A 61 -11.80 1.09 6.56
CA ILE A 61 -10.52 1.08 7.28
C ILE A 61 -9.81 2.41 7.07
N ARG A 62 -9.52 3.14 8.15
CA ARG A 62 -8.75 4.38 8.11
C ARG A 62 -7.26 4.08 8.19
N TRP A 63 -6.50 4.72 7.31
CA TRP A 63 -5.04 4.67 7.23
C TRP A 63 -4.48 6.08 7.43
N SER A 64 -3.72 6.27 8.49
CA SER A 64 -3.15 7.57 8.88
C SER A 64 -1.64 7.45 8.99
N MET A 65 -0.92 8.13 8.09
CA MET A 65 0.54 8.20 8.09
C MET A 65 0.98 9.59 8.53
N MET A 66 1.89 9.65 9.48
CA MET A 66 2.48 10.87 10.02
C MET A 66 3.98 10.71 10.16
N ASP A 67 4.71 11.82 10.17
CA ASP A 67 6.13 11.79 10.54
C ASP A 67 6.31 11.59 12.05
N LEU A 68 7.57 11.52 12.49
CA LEU A 68 7.93 11.31 13.89
C LEU A 68 7.58 12.51 14.80
N LEU A 69 7.28 13.68 14.23
CA LEU A 69 6.81 14.87 14.96
C LEU A 69 5.28 14.93 15.04
N GLY A 70 4.58 13.96 14.44
CA GLY A 70 3.12 13.88 14.42
C GLY A 70 2.47 14.69 13.29
N ILE A 71 3.22 15.22 12.33
CA ILE A 71 2.67 15.97 11.21
C ILE A 71 2.05 14.99 10.20
N PRO A 72 0.76 15.12 9.86
CA PRO A 72 0.09 14.21 8.92
C PRO A 72 0.68 14.32 7.51
N GLN A 73 1.08 13.17 6.95
CA GLN A 73 1.64 13.05 5.60
C GLN A 73 0.62 12.51 4.59
N ALA A 74 -0.26 11.60 5.05
CA ALA A 74 -1.38 11.10 4.29
C ALA A 74 -2.45 10.53 5.22
N ARG A 75 -3.73 10.75 4.88
CA ARG A 75 -4.86 10.11 5.53
C ARG A 75 -5.85 9.67 4.46
N GLN A 76 -6.17 8.38 4.46
CA GLN A 76 -7.09 7.80 3.49
C GLN A 76 -7.99 6.78 4.18
N LYS A 77 -9.22 6.63 3.68
CA LYS A 77 -10.11 5.55 4.05
C LYS A 77 -10.22 4.58 2.89
N LEU A 78 -10.13 3.29 3.19
CA LEU A 78 -10.48 2.23 2.25
C LEU A 78 -11.94 1.84 2.49
N ILE A 79 -12.79 2.20 1.53
CA ILE A 79 -14.24 1.95 1.53
C ILE A 79 -14.57 1.28 0.20
N ASP A 80 -15.20 0.11 0.20
CA ASP A 80 -15.64 -0.58 -1.02
C ASP A 80 -14.59 -0.61 -2.15
N LYS A 81 -13.36 -1.04 -1.82
CA LYS A 81 -12.20 -1.10 -2.73
C LYS A 81 -11.81 0.25 -3.35
N THR A 82 -12.13 1.35 -2.69
CA THR A 82 -11.78 2.70 -3.12
C THR A 82 -11.04 3.43 -2.00
N TRP A 83 -9.94 4.07 -2.38
CA TRP A 83 -9.22 4.98 -1.51
C TRP A 83 -9.84 6.37 -1.58
N GLU A 84 -10.42 6.81 -0.47
CA GLU A 84 -10.95 8.16 -0.31
C GLU A 84 -10.01 8.99 0.54
N SER A 85 -9.83 10.27 0.19
CA SER A 85 -9.07 11.21 1.01
C SER A 85 -9.82 11.47 2.32
N ASP A 86 -9.10 11.45 3.44
CA ASP A 86 -9.68 11.72 4.75
C ASP A 86 -9.23 13.09 5.27
N GLY A 87 -10.10 14.08 5.11
CA GLY A 87 -9.83 15.49 5.39
C GLY A 87 -9.20 16.26 4.22
N PHE A 88 -8.54 17.37 4.53
CA PHE A 88 -8.07 18.37 3.54
C PHE A 88 -6.61 18.20 3.08
N LEU A 89 -5.99 17.04 3.31
CA LEU A 89 -4.62 16.82 2.82
C LEU A 89 -4.60 16.74 1.29
N PRO A 90 -3.57 17.28 0.62
CA PRO A 90 -3.43 17.13 -0.82
C PRO A 90 -3.33 15.65 -1.21
N PRO A 91 -3.77 15.27 -2.42
CA PRO A 91 -3.59 13.91 -2.92
C PRO A 91 -2.12 13.47 -2.88
N ASN A 92 -1.84 12.36 -2.21
CA ASN A 92 -0.50 11.79 -2.11
C ASN A 92 -0.49 10.40 -2.81
N PRO A 93 -0.18 10.34 -4.12
CA PRO A 93 -0.21 9.08 -4.87
C PRO A 93 0.84 8.08 -4.38
N GLN A 94 1.99 8.56 -3.88
CA GLN A 94 3.03 7.68 -3.32
C GLN A 94 2.55 6.99 -2.05
N ALA A 95 1.93 7.74 -1.13
CA ALA A 95 1.33 7.15 0.06
C ALA A 95 0.19 6.18 -0.29
N ARG A 96 -0.61 6.46 -1.34
CA ARG A 96 -1.67 5.55 -1.79
C ARG A 96 -1.11 4.23 -2.31
N GLU A 97 -0.04 4.26 -3.11
CA GLU A 97 0.67 3.06 -3.56
C GLU A 97 1.21 2.27 -2.38
N LEU A 98 1.87 2.96 -1.43
CA LEU A 98 2.42 2.35 -0.22
C LEU A 98 1.31 1.70 0.63
N PHE A 99 0.17 2.36 0.84
CA PHE A 99 -0.94 1.80 1.61
C PHE A 99 -1.51 0.54 0.95
N ALA A 100 -1.67 0.53 -0.38
CA ALA A 100 -2.12 -0.66 -1.09
C ALA A 100 -1.12 -1.82 -1.00
N ALA A 101 0.18 -1.53 -1.11
CA ALA A 101 1.25 -2.51 -0.96
C ALA A 101 1.34 -3.07 0.48
N LEU A 102 1.12 -2.23 1.49
CA LEU A 102 1.05 -2.65 2.89
C LEU A 102 -0.19 -3.50 3.16
N LEU A 103 -1.35 -3.14 2.60
CA LEU A 103 -2.55 -3.97 2.68
C LEU A 103 -2.32 -5.36 2.07
N PHE A 104 -1.64 -5.41 0.92
CA PHE A 104 -1.22 -6.68 0.30
C PHE A 104 -0.27 -7.48 1.21
N ALA A 105 0.72 -6.82 1.83
CA ALA A 105 1.66 -7.47 2.73
C ALA A 105 0.99 -8.00 4.02
N LEU A 106 0.02 -7.25 4.55
CA LEU A 106 -0.68 -7.57 5.80
C LEU A 106 -1.86 -8.53 5.62
N THR A 107 -2.31 -8.77 4.38
CA THR A 107 -3.40 -9.71 4.08
C THR A 107 -3.04 -11.11 4.63
N PRO A 108 -3.94 -11.76 5.40
CA PRO A 108 -3.72 -13.12 5.89
C PRO A 108 -3.38 -14.09 4.77
N GLN A 109 -2.52 -15.07 5.05
CA GLN A 109 -2.00 -15.98 4.03
C GLN A 109 -3.11 -16.81 3.36
N ASP A 110 -4.09 -17.25 4.14
CA ASP A 110 -5.26 -18.01 3.71
C ASP A 110 -6.24 -17.17 2.86
N GLU A 111 -6.19 -15.85 2.96
CA GLU A 111 -6.99 -14.95 2.14
C GLU A 111 -6.28 -14.46 0.87
N LEU A 112 -4.95 -14.60 0.78
CA LEU A 112 -4.13 -13.98 -0.25
C LEU A 112 -4.60 -14.30 -1.67
N ALA A 113 -4.82 -15.58 -1.99
CA ALA A 113 -5.17 -16.00 -3.35
C ALA A 113 -6.56 -15.53 -3.78
N ALA A 114 -7.50 -15.42 -2.83
CA ALA A 114 -8.84 -14.92 -3.10
C ALA A 114 -8.86 -13.39 -3.28
N ASN A 115 -8.02 -12.68 -2.53
CA ASN A 115 -7.97 -11.23 -2.56
C ASN A 115 -7.07 -10.66 -3.67
N TYR A 116 -6.00 -11.37 -4.05
CA TYR A 116 -5.04 -10.92 -5.06
C TYR A 116 -4.75 -12.03 -6.07
N PRO A 117 -5.59 -12.17 -7.12
CA PRO A 117 -5.30 -13.09 -8.22
C PRO A 117 -3.93 -12.80 -8.85
N GLY A 118 -3.11 -13.83 -9.01
CA GLY A 118 -1.74 -13.70 -9.54
C GLY A 118 -0.68 -13.38 -8.49
N ALA A 119 -1.06 -13.12 -7.25
CA ALA A 119 -0.11 -13.12 -6.14
C ALA A 119 0.42 -14.52 -5.88
N TRP A 120 1.67 -14.61 -5.48
CA TRP A 120 2.27 -15.85 -5.02
C TRP A 120 3.01 -15.64 -3.71
N GLN A 121 3.14 -16.74 -2.96
CA GLN A 121 3.91 -16.77 -1.73
C GLN A 121 4.69 -18.08 -1.66
N HIS A 122 5.98 -17.99 -1.37
CA HIS A 122 6.86 -19.13 -1.14
C HIS A 122 7.81 -18.85 0.03
N GLY A 123 7.77 -19.71 1.04
CA GLY A 123 8.52 -19.49 2.29
C GLY A 123 8.18 -18.13 2.90
N ARG A 124 9.20 -17.27 3.04
CA ARG A 124 9.06 -15.91 3.58
C ARG A 124 8.99 -14.81 2.51
N GLN A 125 8.79 -15.16 1.25
CA GLN A 125 8.64 -14.19 0.16
C GLN A 125 7.20 -14.21 -0.36
N ARG A 126 6.63 -13.04 -0.54
CA ARG A 126 5.34 -12.82 -1.21
C ARG A 126 5.55 -11.80 -2.32
N SER A 127 4.92 -12.00 -3.45
CA SER A 127 5.04 -11.06 -4.57
C SER A 127 3.73 -10.95 -5.32
N LEU A 128 3.47 -9.73 -5.78
CA LEU A 128 2.49 -9.45 -6.82
C LEU A 128 3.29 -9.02 -8.05
N PRO A 129 3.37 -9.88 -9.09
CA PRO A 129 4.24 -9.66 -10.24
C PRO A 129 4.12 -8.24 -10.81
N GLU A 130 5.27 -7.69 -11.22
CA GLU A 130 5.40 -6.33 -11.81
C GLU A 130 5.06 -5.17 -10.86
N ARG A 131 4.68 -5.42 -9.59
CA ARG A 131 4.36 -4.36 -8.62
C ARG A 131 5.13 -4.43 -7.33
N TRP A 132 4.98 -5.50 -6.55
CA TRP A 132 5.43 -5.52 -5.15
C TRP A 132 6.13 -6.82 -4.80
N ASP A 133 7.26 -6.71 -4.11
CA ASP A 133 7.96 -7.83 -3.51
C ASP A 133 8.10 -7.63 -2.00
N ILE A 134 7.66 -8.61 -1.22
CA ILE A 134 7.72 -8.61 0.24
C ILE A 134 8.66 -9.71 0.71
N ARG A 135 9.56 -9.37 1.63
CA ARG A 135 10.46 -10.32 2.31
C ARG A 135 10.20 -10.24 3.81
N TYR A 136 9.53 -11.24 4.37
CA TYR A 136 9.18 -11.29 5.78
C TYR A 136 10.35 -11.77 6.64
N ALA A 137 10.59 -11.08 7.74
CA ALA A 137 11.22 -11.65 8.93
C ALA A 137 10.15 -12.23 9.85
N GLN A 138 9.04 -11.50 10.04
CA GLN A 138 7.81 -11.88 10.74
C GLN A 138 6.61 -11.22 10.05
N PRO A 139 5.34 -11.58 10.38
CA PRO A 139 4.17 -11.02 9.69
C PRO A 139 4.09 -9.48 9.67
N GLN A 140 4.55 -8.80 10.72
CA GLN A 140 4.59 -7.33 10.81
C GLN A 140 6.03 -6.79 10.90
N ASN A 141 7.01 -7.58 10.46
CA ASN A 141 8.40 -7.17 10.30
C ASN A 141 8.91 -7.66 8.94
N PHE A 142 8.99 -6.77 7.96
CA PHE A 142 9.30 -7.14 6.59
C PHE A 142 9.91 -5.99 5.79
N GLN A 143 10.61 -6.35 4.72
CA GLN A 143 10.98 -5.41 3.67
C GLN A 143 9.97 -5.46 2.54
N LEU A 144 9.54 -4.29 2.08
CA LEU A 144 8.64 -4.07 0.96
C LEU A 144 9.41 -3.34 -0.15
N LYS A 145 9.48 -3.92 -1.34
CA LYS A 145 10.01 -3.27 -2.54
C LYS A 145 8.89 -2.98 -3.53
N LEU A 146 8.81 -1.73 -3.98
CA LEU A 146 7.89 -1.28 -5.02
C LEU A 146 8.52 -1.39 -6.41
N ALA A 147 7.69 -1.39 -7.46
CA ALA A 147 8.11 -1.45 -8.86
C ALA A 147 9.05 -0.31 -9.28
N ASN A 148 8.89 0.88 -8.67
CA ASN A 148 9.75 2.03 -8.92
C ASN A 148 11.13 1.93 -8.23
N GLY A 149 11.43 0.83 -7.55
CA GLY A 149 12.69 0.58 -6.85
C GLY A 149 12.73 1.05 -5.40
N ALA A 150 11.75 1.84 -4.94
CA ALA A 150 11.66 2.26 -3.54
C ALA A 150 11.54 1.03 -2.63
N THR A 151 12.37 0.98 -1.59
CA THR A 151 12.39 -0.13 -0.62
C THR A 151 12.12 0.39 0.77
N TYR A 152 11.16 -0.20 1.46
CA TYR A 152 10.73 0.18 2.80
C TYR A 152 11.01 -0.95 3.78
N GLN A 153 11.51 -0.61 4.97
CA GLN A 153 11.49 -1.49 6.14
C GLN A 153 10.23 -1.18 6.96
N VAL A 154 9.49 -2.22 7.30
CA VAL A 154 8.24 -2.14 8.05
C VAL A 154 8.38 -2.94 9.33
N THR A 155 8.02 -2.35 10.46
CA THR A 155 8.12 -2.98 11.78
C THR A 155 6.92 -2.59 12.64
N ALA A 156 6.33 -3.53 13.38
CA ALA A 156 5.31 -3.21 14.37
C ALA A 156 5.87 -2.31 15.48
N LEU A 157 5.08 -1.32 15.92
CA LEU A 157 5.39 -0.47 17.08
C LEU A 157 4.88 -1.08 18.40
N SER A 158 3.95 -2.03 18.33
CA SER A 158 3.36 -2.68 19.51
C SER A 158 4.14 -3.94 19.94
N GLY A 159 4.97 -3.79 20.98
CA GLY A 159 4.99 -4.69 22.14
C GLY A 159 5.63 -6.08 22.08
N GLU A 160 6.88 -6.25 21.64
CA GLU A 160 7.81 -7.19 22.28
C GLU A 160 9.25 -6.68 22.07
N THR A 161 9.75 -6.01 23.10
CA THR A 161 11.18 -6.03 23.42
C THR A 161 11.60 -7.50 23.57
N PRO A 162 12.74 -7.94 23.03
CA PRO A 162 13.28 -9.24 23.43
C PRO A 162 13.53 -9.30 24.94
#